data_AF-A0A653ZE87-F1
#
_entry.id   AF-A0A653ZE87-F1
#
_cell.length_a   1.000
_cell.length_b   1.000
_cell.length_c   1.000
_cell.angle_alpha   90.00
_cell.angle_beta   90.00
_cell.angle_gamma   90.00
#
_symmetry.space_group_name_H-M   'P 1'
#
loop_
_entity.id
_entity.type
_entity.pdbx_description
1 polymer ?
#
loop_
_entity_poly.entity_id
_entity_poly.type
_entity_poly.pdbx_seq_one_letter_code
_entity_poly.pdbx_strand_id
1 'polypeptide(L)'
;MHLSSRLALATASSVLVTLVPGASGAVAASAPASAGTTDQCALLETVAHRGFHPPGTDDNTMKSFRGASAAGFSIETDVWSDADGVLWVFHDRSTRRSTGVRGFIDEMTTEEVADLRYRDTGARIPTFDRALAQWVSTPSTRVFVEVKLVEDVLAVAEKIRQAGRLDSTFLTAYTPYTYRNAPDVRTLYKVPGSVNDPDPSIATDIGADLVAIPRPALTRARVEEFQAAGVEVQGFNSNAKAAWAIALDARVDGQLTDSPRELGRFCHQYTTPPRISDVVAAKAGSRKISIRGRFLSTASSVRVAGIRARLLQAAPRRLEVTLPKRVGRTAKVKVVTPAGSDVTQRVRVRRG
;
A
#
# COMPACT_ATOMS: atom_id res chain seq x y z
N MET A 1 57.98 16.24 -22.47
CA MET A 1 57.62 17.33 -23.42
C MET A 1 56.37 16.83 -24.16
N HIS A 2 55.17 17.37 -24.08
CA HIS A 2 54.64 18.67 -23.68
C HIS A 2 53.34 18.48 -22.86
N LEU A 3 53.22 19.23 -21.76
CA LEU A 3 51.95 19.57 -21.12
C LEU A 3 51.13 20.48 -22.05
N SER A 4 49.81 20.34 -22.04
CA SER A 4 48.89 21.40 -22.50
C SER A 4 47.77 21.57 -21.50
N SER A 5 48.02 22.51 -20.59
CA SER A 5 47.11 23.09 -19.61
C SER A 5 46.07 23.96 -20.33
N ARG A 6 44.78 23.75 -20.07
CA ARG A 6 43.73 24.73 -20.37
C ARG A 6 43.17 25.29 -19.07
N LEU A 7 43.57 26.53 -18.81
CA LEU A 7 43.06 27.44 -17.79
C LEU A 7 41.58 27.74 -18.08
N ALA A 8 40.70 27.50 -17.11
CA ALA A 8 39.34 28.04 -17.13
C ALA A 8 39.29 29.29 -16.24
N LEU A 9 39.00 30.43 -16.85
CA LEU A 9 38.77 31.72 -16.20
C LEU A 9 37.49 31.64 -15.36
N ALA A 10 37.61 31.84 -14.05
CA ALA A 10 36.48 32.12 -13.17
C ALA A 10 36.19 33.63 -13.18
N THR A 11 35.08 34.03 -13.79
CA THR A 11 34.57 35.41 -13.70
C THR A 11 33.80 35.57 -12.39
N ALA A 12 34.38 36.30 -11.44
CA ALA A 12 33.74 36.70 -10.20
C ALA A 12 32.80 37.89 -10.45
N SER A 13 31.49 37.65 -10.45
CA SER A 13 30.48 38.72 -10.40
C SER A 13 30.24 39.11 -8.94
N SER A 14 30.70 40.30 -8.59
CA SER A 14 30.48 40.95 -7.29
C SER A 14 29.04 41.49 -7.24
N VAL A 15 28.22 40.95 -6.35
CA VAL A 15 26.89 41.49 -6.05
C VAL A 15 27.00 42.41 -4.85
N LEU A 16 26.68 43.68 -5.08
CA LEU A 16 26.63 44.75 -4.09
C LEU A 16 25.40 44.53 -3.18
N VAL A 17 25.64 44.22 -1.91
CA VAL A 17 24.57 44.13 -0.90
C VAL A 17 24.35 45.51 -0.29
N THR A 18 23.28 46.19 -0.69
CA THR A 18 22.78 47.39 0.00
C THR A 18 21.86 46.99 1.14
N LEU A 19 22.30 47.22 2.39
CA LEU A 19 21.47 47.10 3.59
C LEU A 19 20.54 48.30 3.73
N VAL A 20 19.22 48.06 3.73
CA VAL A 20 18.20 49.03 4.15
C VAL A 20 17.61 48.55 5.49
N PRO A 21 17.56 49.37 6.55
CA PRO A 21 16.99 48.96 7.83
C PRO A 21 15.49 49.24 7.92
N GLY A 22 14.74 48.23 8.40
CA GLY A 22 13.59 48.42 9.28
C GLY A 22 12.19 48.47 8.65
N ALA A 23 11.40 47.41 8.90
CA ALA A 23 10.03 47.51 9.40
C ALA A 23 9.53 46.12 9.83
N SER A 24 9.47 45.89 11.14
CA SER A 24 8.80 44.72 11.73
C SER A 24 7.29 44.86 11.58
N GLY A 25 6.75 44.39 10.45
CA GLY A 25 5.34 44.14 10.25
C GLY A 25 5.07 42.65 10.50
N ALA A 26 4.43 42.32 11.63
CA ALA A 26 3.90 40.99 11.86
C ALA A 26 2.81 40.71 10.82
N VAL A 27 3.18 40.04 9.73
CA VAL A 27 2.22 39.46 8.79
C VAL A 27 1.60 38.28 9.52
N ALA A 28 0.37 38.47 9.99
CA ALA A 28 -0.47 37.37 10.44
C ALA A 28 -0.57 36.38 9.27
N ALA A 29 0.09 35.23 9.41
CA ALA A 29 -0.01 34.14 8.47
C ALA A 29 -1.46 33.67 8.43
N SER A 30 -2.23 34.19 7.47
CA SER A 30 -3.46 33.56 7.04
C SER A 30 -3.07 32.16 6.56
N ALA A 31 -3.59 31.14 7.25
CA ALA A 31 -3.42 29.75 6.88
C ALA A 31 -3.66 29.57 5.36
N PRO A 32 -2.78 28.86 4.65
CA PRO A 32 -2.89 28.77 3.21
C PRO A 32 -4.21 28.09 2.84
N ALA A 33 -4.97 28.75 1.97
CA ALA A 33 -6.07 28.17 1.26
C ALA A 33 -5.53 26.99 0.41
N SER A 34 -6.11 25.81 0.63
CA SER A 34 -6.06 24.62 -0.25
C SER A 34 -4.73 24.38 -0.99
N ALA A 35 -3.75 23.80 -0.30
CA ALA A 35 -2.79 22.93 -1.00
C ALA A 35 -3.61 21.83 -1.69
N GLY A 36 -3.44 21.67 -3.01
CA GLY A 36 -4.11 20.63 -3.77
C GLY A 36 -3.86 19.29 -3.09
N THR A 37 -4.90 18.68 -2.55
CA THR A 37 -4.81 17.38 -1.88
C THR A 37 -4.54 16.36 -2.97
N THR A 38 -3.28 16.00 -3.19
CA THR A 38 -2.95 14.82 -3.98
C THR A 38 -3.72 13.65 -3.42
N ASP A 39 -4.48 12.95 -4.28
CA ASP A 39 -5.29 11.81 -3.85
C ASP A 39 -4.35 10.73 -3.35
N GLN A 40 -4.28 10.60 -2.02
CA GLN A 40 -3.42 9.64 -1.36
C GLN A 40 -3.70 8.21 -1.83
N CYS A 41 -4.96 7.89 -2.18
CA CYS A 41 -5.30 6.57 -2.70
C CYS A 41 -4.76 6.34 -4.10
N ALA A 42 -4.59 7.40 -4.90
CA ALA A 42 -3.96 7.32 -6.21
C ALA A 42 -2.43 7.20 -6.13
N LEU A 43 -1.82 7.65 -5.02
CA LEU A 43 -0.38 7.51 -4.78
C LEU A 43 0.02 6.17 -4.14
N LEU A 44 -0.91 5.48 -3.49
CA LEU A 44 -0.63 4.22 -2.82
C LEU A 44 -0.54 3.07 -3.84
N GLU A 45 0.64 2.47 -3.96
CA GLU A 45 0.83 1.22 -4.69
C GLU A 45 0.14 0.08 -3.93
N THR A 46 -0.88 -0.51 -4.54
CA THR A 46 -1.52 -1.72 -4.03
C THR A 46 -0.77 -2.95 -4.53
N VAL A 47 -0.15 -3.69 -3.61
CA VAL A 47 0.60 -4.91 -3.93
C VAL A 47 -0.22 -6.13 -3.53
N ALA A 48 -0.61 -6.93 -4.52
CA ALA A 48 -1.37 -8.16 -4.32
C ALA A 48 -0.40 -9.27 -3.90
N HIS A 49 -0.49 -9.69 -2.63
CA HIS A 49 0.31 -10.78 -2.07
C HIS A 49 0.01 -12.07 -2.82
N ARG A 50 1.03 -12.67 -3.44
CA ARG A 50 0.92 -13.87 -4.28
C ARG A 50 -0.08 -13.72 -5.45
N GLY A 51 -0.20 -12.50 -5.98
CA GLY A 51 -1.16 -12.13 -7.03
C GLY A 51 -2.60 -11.94 -6.51
N PHE A 52 -3.54 -11.62 -7.41
CA PHE A 52 -4.93 -11.33 -7.03
C PHE A 52 -5.78 -12.60 -7.05
N HIS A 53 -6.09 -13.15 -5.88
CA HIS A 53 -6.70 -14.46 -5.71
C HIS A 53 -8.06 -14.40 -4.97
N PRO A 54 -9.12 -13.82 -5.59
CA PRO A 54 -10.47 -13.88 -5.02
C PRO A 54 -10.99 -15.34 -4.98
N PRO A 55 -12.11 -15.63 -4.27
CA PRO A 55 -12.67 -16.99 -4.19
C PRO A 55 -12.75 -17.69 -5.55
N GLY A 56 -12.24 -18.93 -5.61
CA GLY A 56 -12.12 -19.70 -6.86
C GLY A 56 -10.87 -19.40 -7.69
N THR A 57 -9.86 -18.78 -7.09
CA THR A 57 -8.52 -18.57 -7.65
C THR A 57 -7.49 -18.83 -6.56
N ASP A 58 -6.51 -19.68 -6.84
CA ASP A 58 -5.39 -19.92 -5.92
C ASP A 58 -4.32 -18.82 -6.03
N ASP A 59 -3.60 -18.64 -4.93
CA ASP A 59 -2.40 -17.80 -4.86
C ASP A 59 -1.29 -18.34 -5.79
N ASN A 60 -0.34 -17.50 -6.19
CA ASN A 60 0.81 -17.89 -7.03
C ASN A 60 0.45 -18.67 -8.32
N THR A 61 -0.70 -18.34 -8.94
CA THR A 61 -1.12 -18.94 -10.21
C THR A 61 -1.11 -17.94 -11.36
N MET A 62 -1.01 -18.45 -12.60
CA MET A 62 -1.16 -17.58 -13.78
C MET A 62 -2.51 -16.85 -13.82
N LYS A 63 -3.55 -17.39 -13.18
CA LYS A 63 -4.85 -16.73 -13.07
C LYS A 63 -4.79 -15.57 -12.08
N SER A 64 -4.13 -15.73 -10.93
CA SER A 64 -3.99 -14.65 -9.95
C SER A 64 -3.12 -13.50 -10.48
N PHE A 65 -2.06 -13.80 -11.24
CA PHE A 65 -1.20 -12.77 -11.83
C PHE A 65 -1.88 -11.97 -12.92
N ARG A 66 -2.56 -12.63 -13.88
CA ARG A 66 -3.37 -11.92 -14.88
C ARG A 66 -4.47 -11.08 -14.23
N GLY A 67 -5.10 -11.60 -13.18
CA GLY A 67 -6.10 -10.88 -12.41
C GLY A 67 -5.55 -9.62 -11.74
N ALA A 68 -4.33 -9.67 -11.20
CA ALA A 68 -3.67 -8.54 -10.58
C ALA A 68 -3.30 -7.47 -11.62
N SER A 69 -2.61 -7.87 -12.70
CA SER A 69 -2.22 -6.94 -13.76
C SER A 69 -3.44 -6.27 -14.41
N ALA A 70 -4.50 -7.02 -14.70
CA ALA A 70 -5.74 -6.47 -15.26
C ALA A 70 -6.46 -5.50 -14.31
N ALA A 71 -6.27 -5.64 -13.00
CA ALA A 71 -6.82 -4.74 -11.99
C ALA A 71 -5.91 -3.55 -11.68
N GLY A 72 -4.72 -3.46 -12.30
CA GLY A 72 -3.73 -2.42 -12.04
C GLY A 72 -2.98 -2.60 -10.71
N PHE A 73 -2.95 -3.81 -10.16
CA PHE A 73 -2.17 -4.11 -8.95
C PHE A 73 -0.76 -4.56 -9.32
N SER A 74 0.20 -4.19 -8.47
CA SER A 74 1.50 -4.83 -8.44
C SER A 74 1.39 -6.20 -7.79
N ILE A 75 2.36 -7.07 -8.04
CA ILE A 75 2.33 -8.47 -7.62
C ILE A 75 3.48 -8.73 -6.67
N GLU A 76 3.22 -9.35 -5.54
CA GLU A 76 4.26 -10.08 -4.81
C GLU A 76 4.10 -11.57 -5.08
N THR A 77 5.19 -12.32 -5.08
CA THR A 77 5.22 -13.75 -5.41
C THR A 77 6.43 -14.43 -4.80
N ASP A 78 6.40 -15.76 -4.73
CA ASP A 78 7.47 -16.58 -4.15
C ASP A 78 8.10 -17.49 -5.20
N VAL A 79 9.42 -17.72 -5.13
CA VAL A 79 10.15 -18.60 -6.05
C VAL A 79 11.03 -19.59 -5.30
N TRP A 80 11.00 -20.84 -5.75
CA TRP A 80 11.89 -21.95 -5.38
C TRP A 80 12.48 -22.58 -6.64
N SER A 81 13.69 -23.10 -6.59
CA SER A 81 14.12 -24.18 -7.48
C SER A 81 13.54 -25.52 -7.04
N ASP A 82 13.37 -26.44 -7.99
CA ASP A 82 13.23 -27.87 -7.72
C ASP A 82 14.60 -28.58 -7.66
N ALA A 83 14.61 -29.91 -7.53
CA ALA A 83 15.85 -30.69 -7.43
C ALA A 83 16.71 -30.65 -8.71
N ASP A 84 16.11 -30.32 -9.85
CA ASP A 84 16.76 -30.21 -11.15
C ASP A 84 17.14 -28.75 -11.49
N GLY A 85 16.87 -27.81 -10.57
CA GLY A 85 17.20 -26.39 -10.71
C GLY A 85 16.18 -25.58 -11.50
N VAL A 86 15.02 -26.14 -11.87
CA VAL A 86 13.94 -25.39 -12.53
C VAL A 86 13.24 -24.51 -11.50
N LEU A 87 13.07 -23.23 -11.83
CA LEU A 87 12.43 -22.26 -10.95
C LEU A 87 10.90 -22.30 -11.07
N TRP A 88 10.24 -22.46 -9.94
CA TRP A 88 8.79 -22.56 -9.79
C TRP A 88 8.24 -21.47 -8.88
N VAL A 89 7.03 -21.03 -9.19
CA VAL A 89 6.32 -20.00 -8.43
C VAL A 89 5.41 -20.65 -7.41
N PHE A 90 5.86 -20.70 -6.14
CA PHE A 90 5.17 -21.41 -5.06
C PHE A 90 5.61 -20.90 -3.69
N HIS A 91 4.70 -20.86 -2.70
CA HIS A 91 5.03 -20.25 -1.40
C HIS A 91 5.73 -21.19 -0.42
N ASP A 92 5.05 -22.29 -0.06
CA ASP A 92 5.55 -23.17 1.01
C ASP A 92 6.66 -24.08 0.49
N ARG A 93 7.65 -24.38 1.32
CA ARG A 93 8.58 -25.49 1.02
C ARG A 93 7.83 -26.81 0.86
N SER A 94 6.90 -27.10 1.78
CA SER A 94 6.07 -28.31 1.69
C SER A 94 4.87 -28.13 0.77
N THR A 95 4.69 -29.05 -0.17
CA THR A 95 3.60 -29.02 -1.15
C THR A 95 2.23 -29.36 -0.58
N ARG A 96 2.20 -30.01 0.60
CA ARG A 96 1.01 -30.64 1.17
C ARG A 96 -0.16 -29.69 1.40
N ARG A 97 0.09 -28.45 1.85
CA ARG A 97 -0.99 -27.52 2.18
C ARG A 97 -1.82 -27.17 0.93
N SER A 98 -1.14 -26.76 -0.14
CA SER A 98 -1.80 -26.24 -1.34
C SER A 98 -2.23 -27.33 -2.32
N THR A 99 -1.50 -28.45 -2.40
CA THR A 99 -1.73 -29.50 -3.41
C THR A 99 -2.31 -30.79 -2.83
N GLY A 100 -2.18 -31.01 -1.52
CA GLY A 100 -2.52 -32.28 -0.87
C GLY A 100 -1.45 -33.37 -1.02
N VAL A 101 -0.48 -33.18 -1.92
CA VAL A 101 0.63 -34.12 -2.16
C VAL A 101 1.75 -33.86 -1.15
N ARG A 102 2.27 -34.92 -0.51
CA ARG A 102 3.40 -34.81 0.42
C ARG A 102 4.71 -34.73 -0.35
N GLY A 103 5.54 -33.77 0.00
CA GLY A 103 6.84 -33.53 -0.60
C GLY A 103 7.38 -32.16 -0.19
N PHE A 104 8.60 -31.87 -0.61
CA PHE A 104 9.23 -30.55 -0.52
C PHE A 104 9.60 -30.12 -1.93
N ILE A 105 9.21 -28.91 -2.34
CA ILE A 105 9.33 -28.47 -3.73
C ILE A 105 10.78 -28.48 -4.21
N ASP A 106 11.73 -28.15 -3.34
CA ASP A 106 13.17 -28.14 -3.55
C ASP A 106 13.83 -29.53 -3.53
N GLU A 107 13.06 -30.59 -3.25
CA GLU A 107 13.52 -31.97 -3.25
C GLU A 107 12.81 -32.84 -4.31
N MET A 108 11.82 -32.27 -5.02
CA MET A 108 11.05 -32.95 -6.08
C MET A 108 11.71 -32.75 -7.45
N THR A 109 11.53 -33.70 -8.37
CA THR A 109 11.98 -33.51 -9.76
C THR A 109 11.08 -32.54 -10.51
N THR A 110 11.57 -32.00 -11.63
CA THR A 110 10.77 -31.14 -12.51
C THR A 110 9.47 -31.81 -12.94
N GLU A 111 9.47 -33.10 -13.26
CA GLU A 111 8.26 -33.83 -13.64
C GLU A 111 7.26 -33.91 -12.47
N GLU A 112 7.75 -34.20 -11.27
CA GLU A 112 6.90 -34.29 -10.08
C GLU A 112 6.24 -32.94 -9.76
N VAL A 113 6.99 -31.83 -9.82
CA VAL A 113 6.44 -30.48 -9.61
C VAL A 113 5.46 -30.11 -10.74
N ALA A 114 5.79 -30.45 -12.00
CA ALA A 114 4.91 -30.20 -13.14
C ALA A 114 3.56 -30.92 -13.06
N ASP A 115 3.50 -32.04 -12.34
CA ASP A 115 2.29 -32.82 -12.10
C ASP A 115 1.45 -32.34 -10.91
N LEU A 116 2.02 -31.50 -10.03
CA LEU A 116 1.27 -30.91 -8.93
C LEU A 116 0.10 -30.04 -9.42
N ARG A 117 -1.00 -30.13 -8.69
CA ARG A 117 -2.19 -29.30 -8.87
C ARG A 117 -2.61 -28.71 -7.54
N TYR A 118 -3.05 -27.46 -7.55
CA TYR A 118 -3.74 -26.88 -6.41
C TYR A 118 -5.03 -27.65 -6.15
N ARG A 119 -5.27 -28.01 -4.89
CA ARG A 119 -6.41 -28.86 -4.52
C ARG A 119 -7.77 -28.15 -4.71
N ASP A 120 -7.79 -26.82 -4.58
CA ASP A 120 -9.04 -26.05 -4.55
C ASP A 120 -9.53 -25.72 -5.98
N THR A 121 -8.63 -25.47 -6.94
CA THR A 121 -9.01 -25.13 -8.33
C THR A 121 -8.49 -26.08 -9.40
N GLY A 122 -7.59 -27.01 -9.07
CA GLY A 122 -6.91 -27.85 -10.05
C GLY A 122 -5.88 -27.10 -10.90
N ALA A 123 -5.51 -25.87 -10.53
CA ALA A 123 -4.50 -25.09 -11.25
C ALA A 123 -3.11 -25.75 -11.17
N ARG A 124 -2.32 -25.60 -12.24
CA ARG A 124 -0.90 -25.99 -12.24
C ARG A 124 -0.06 -24.93 -11.52
N ILE A 125 1.04 -25.37 -10.88
CA ILE A 125 2.09 -24.47 -10.40
C ILE A 125 2.80 -23.87 -11.63
N PRO A 126 2.92 -22.54 -11.75
CA PRO A 126 3.66 -21.93 -12.87
C PRO A 126 5.17 -22.08 -12.68
N THR A 127 5.91 -22.29 -13.77
CA THR A 127 7.35 -21.98 -13.78
C THR A 127 7.55 -20.46 -13.70
N PHE A 128 8.69 -20.03 -13.18
CA PHE A 128 9.04 -18.61 -13.13
C PHE A 128 9.15 -18.00 -14.54
N ASP A 129 9.65 -18.75 -15.53
CA ASP A 129 9.68 -18.31 -16.93
C ASP A 129 8.29 -18.01 -17.49
N ARG A 130 7.30 -18.85 -17.14
CA ARG A 130 5.92 -18.63 -17.57
C ARG A 130 5.31 -17.38 -16.92
N ALA A 131 5.63 -17.13 -15.65
CA ALA A 131 5.21 -15.92 -14.95
C ALA A 131 5.87 -14.66 -15.54
N LEU A 132 7.18 -14.69 -15.77
CA LEU A 132 7.95 -13.62 -16.43
C LEU A 132 7.38 -13.28 -17.80
N ALA A 133 7.10 -14.28 -18.65
CA ALA A 133 6.51 -14.06 -19.96
C ALA A 133 5.17 -13.31 -19.88
N GLN A 134 4.37 -13.56 -18.85
CA GLN A 134 3.15 -12.79 -18.61
C GLN A 134 3.45 -11.35 -18.15
N TRP A 135 4.42 -11.14 -17.27
CA TRP A 135 4.73 -9.79 -16.77
C TRP A 135 5.38 -8.89 -17.83
N VAL A 136 6.13 -9.47 -18.77
CA VAL A 136 6.62 -8.77 -19.96
C VAL A 136 5.46 -8.20 -20.79
N SER A 137 4.34 -8.92 -20.88
CA SER A 137 3.13 -8.42 -21.58
C SER A 137 2.36 -7.34 -20.80
N THR A 138 2.74 -7.06 -19.55
CA THR A 138 2.09 -6.08 -18.65
C THR A 138 3.15 -5.18 -18.00
N PRO A 139 3.85 -4.34 -18.78
CA PRO A 139 5.06 -3.64 -18.33
C PRO A 139 4.83 -2.71 -17.14
N SER A 140 3.59 -2.19 -16.95
CA SER A 140 3.22 -1.34 -15.82
C SER A 140 3.10 -2.09 -14.49
N THR A 141 2.99 -3.42 -14.49
CA THR A 141 2.93 -4.22 -13.26
C THR A 141 4.33 -4.31 -12.66
N ARG A 142 4.55 -3.79 -11.45
CA ARG A 142 5.74 -4.09 -10.66
C ARG A 142 5.60 -5.46 -10.00
N VAL A 143 6.71 -6.17 -9.86
CA VAL A 143 6.74 -7.52 -9.30
C VAL A 143 7.77 -7.59 -8.17
N PHE A 144 7.36 -8.11 -7.02
CA PHE A 144 8.21 -8.34 -5.85
C PHE A 144 8.38 -9.84 -5.69
N VAL A 145 9.58 -10.35 -5.94
CA VAL A 145 9.87 -11.79 -5.97
C VAL A 145 10.62 -12.16 -4.69
N GLU A 146 9.98 -12.89 -3.79
CA GLU A 146 10.64 -13.53 -2.66
C GLU A 146 11.35 -14.78 -3.12
N VAL A 147 12.68 -14.71 -3.15
CA VAL A 147 13.52 -15.86 -3.45
C VAL A 147 13.70 -16.66 -2.16
N LYS A 148 13.24 -17.92 -2.15
CA LYS A 148 13.14 -18.72 -0.92
C LYS A 148 14.43 -19.41 -0.54
N LEU A 149 15.32 -19.61 -1.50
CA LEU A 149 16.67 -20.12 -1.32
C LEU A 149 17.69 -19.07 -1.76
N VAL A 150 18.78 -18.91 -1.01
CA VAL A 150 19.80 -17.90 -1.36
C VAL A 150 20.53 -18.30 -2.64
N GLU A 151 20.62 -19.60 -2.90
CA GLU A 151 21.25 -20.21 -4.07
C GLU A 151 20.51 -19.84 -5.37
N ASP A 152 19.20 -19.57 -5.29
CA ASP A 152 18.35 -19.23 -6.44
C ASP A 152 18.51 -17.79 -6.90
N VAL A 153 19.05 -16.90 -6.05
CA VAL A 153 19.07 -15.45 -6.30
C VAL A 153 19.68 -15.10 -7.65
N LEU A 154 20.81 -15.72 -8.00
CA LEU A 154 21.50 -15.43 -9.26
C LEU A 154 20.76 -15.97 -10.48
N ALA A 155 20.14 -17.15 -10.37
CA ALA A 155 19.33 -17.72 -11.44
C ALA A 155 18.07 -16.88 -11.71
N VAL A 156 17.41 -16.41 -10.65
CA VAL A 156 16.25 -15.51 -10.74
C VAL A 156 16.67 -14.16 -11.35
N ALA A 157 17.76 -13.56 -10.87
CA ALA A 157 18.30 -12.30 -11.38
C ALA A 157 18.60 -12.37 -12.89
N GLU A 158 19.23 -13.45 -13.35
CA GLU A 158 19.54 -13.64 -14.76
C GLU A 158 18.27 -13.75 -15.62
N LYS A 159 17.25 -14.48 -15.16
CA LYS A 159 15.98 -14.55 -15.89
C LYS A 159 15.26 -13.20 -15.97
N ILE A 160 15.33 -12.38 -14.91
CA ILE A 160 14.80 -11.01 -14.93
C ILE A 160 15.55 -10.14 -15.95
N ARG A 161 16.88 -10.27 -16.01
CA ARG A 161 17.73 -9.55 -16.97
C ARG A 161 17.39 -9.94 -18.41
N GLN A 162 17.28 -11.23 -18.69
CA GLN A 162 16.89 -11.76 -20.00
C GLN A 162 15.49 -11.30 -20.42
N ALA A 163 14.56 -11.18 -19.47
CA ALA A 163 13.22 -10.66 -19.70
C ALA A 163 13.16 -9.14 -19.87
N GLY A 164 14.26 -8.40 -19.67
CA GLY A 164 14.29 -6.93 -19.78
C GLY A 164 13.47 -6.24 -18.69
N ARG A 165 13.42 -6.81 -17.47
CA ARG A 165 12.50 -6.42 -16.39
C ARG A 165 13.17 -5.79 -15.17
N LEU A 166 14.44 -5.38 -15.27
CA LEU A 166 15.26 -4.89 -14.16
C LEU A 166 14.62 -3.72 -13.38
N ASP A 167 14.00 -2.76 -14.08
CA ASP A 167 13.45 -1.55 -13.45
C ASP A 167 12.14 -1.78 -12.67
N SER A 168 11.51 -2.93 -12.86
CA SER A 168 10.13 -3.18 -12.40
C SER A 168 9.97 -4.51 -11.66
N THR A 169 11.07 -5.22 -11.43
CA THR A 169 11.10 -6.42 -10.60
C THR A 169 12.08 -6.23 -9.46
N PHE A 170 11.63 -6.51 -8.25
CA PHE A 170 12.38 -6.35 -7.01
C PHE A 170 12.59 -7.73 -6.39
N LEU A 171 13.84 -8.09 -6.10
CA LEU A 171 14.11 -9.28 -5.29
C LEU A 171 13.98 -8.94 -3.81
N THR A 172 13.22 -9.77 -3.10
CA THR A 172 13.17 -9.75 -1.64
C THR A 172 13.76 -11.03 -1.08
N ALA A 173 14.22 -10.93 0.17
CA ALA A 173 15.12 -11.84 0.85
C ALA A 173 16.58 -11.66 0.40
N TYR A 174 17.51 -11.87 1.33
CA TYR A 174 18.95 -11.82 1.09
C TYR A 174 19.47 -10.51 0.44
N THR A 175 18.87 -9.35 0.72
CA THR A 175 19.20 -8.03 0.14
C THR A 175 20.71 -7.76 0.02
N PRO A 176 21.54 -7.92 1.07
CA PRO A 176 22.97 -7.65 0.96
C PRO A 176 23.72 -8.63 0.05
N TYR A 177 23.20 -9.85 -0.13
CA TYR A 177 23.76 -10.84 -1.06
C TYR A 177 23.37 -10.48 -2.49
N THR A 178 22.10 -10.15 -2.73
CA THR A 178 21.62 -9.71 -4.04
C THR A 178 22.35 -8.46 -4.51
N TYR A 179 22.44 -7.42 -3.67
CA TYR A 179 23.15 -6.18 -4.01
C TYR A 179 24.61 -6.42 -4.37
N ARG A 180 25.29 -7.36 -3.70
CA ARG A 180 26.70 -7.68 -3.98
C ARG A 180 26.90 -8.46 -5.27
N ASN A 181 26.00 -9.35 -5.64
CA ASN A 181 26.21 -10.30 -6.74
C ASN A 181 25.34 -10.03 -7.99
N ALA A 182 24.29 -9.22 -7.86
CA ALA A 182 23.39 -8.76 -8.94
C ALA A 182 22.97 -7.29 -8.70
N PRO A 183 23.94 -6.34 -8.68
CA PRO A 183 23.70 -4.94 -8.29
C PRO A 183 22.79 -4.16 -9.25
N ASP A 184 22.53 -4.68 -10.45
CA ASP A 184 21.62 -4.11 -11.44
C ASP A 184 20.15 -4.51 -11.22
N VAL A 185 19.89 -5.49 -10.35
CA VAL A 185 18.53 -5.90 -9.98
C VAL A 185 18.07 -5.12 -8.75
N ARG A 186 16.87 -4.56 -8.82
CA ARG A 186 16.28 -3.84 -7.69
C ARG A 186 16.03 -4.77 -6.51
N THR A 187 16.17 -4.24 -5.30
CA THR A 187 16.03 -5.04 -4.08
C THR A 187 15.04 -4.45 -3.08
N LEU A 188 14.38 -5.34 -2.34
CA LEU A 188 13.50 -5.02 -1.24
C LEU A 188 14.06 -5.60 0.05
N TYR A 189 14.27 -4.75 1.05
CA TYR A 189 14.66 -5.15 2.41
C TYR A 189 13.45 -5.35 3.32
N LYS A 190 13.25 -6.58 3.82
CA LYS A 190 12.22 -6.89 4.83
C LYS A 190 12.79 -6.66 6.22
N VAL A 191 12.34 -5.61 6.91
CA VAL A 191 12.74 -5.34 8.30
C VAL A 191 12.27 -6.47 9.22
N PRO A 192 13.15 -7.09 10.03
CA PRO A 192 12.73 -8.12 10.98
C PRO A 192 11.68 -7.60 11.96
N GLY A 193 10.67 -8.43 12.27
CA GLY A 193 9.56 -8.04 13.15
C GLY A 193 9.96 -7.69 14.59
N SER A 194 11.17 -8.03 15.01
CA SER A 194 11.75 -7.66 16.31
C SER A 194 12.35 -6.24 16.33
N VAL A 195 12.53 -5.61 15.17
CA VAL A 195 13.07 -4.25 15.04
C VAL A 195 11.93 -3.25 15.12
N ASN A 196 11.91 -2.46 16.20
CA ASN A 196 10.89 -1.43 16.43
C ASN A 196 11.27 -0.06 15.87
N ASP A 197 12.55 0.16 15.59
CA ASP A 197 13.08 1.44 15.12
C ASP A 197 14.15 1.20 14.04
N PRO A 198 13.74 0.92 12.80
CA PRO A 198 14.67 0.61 11.71
C PRO A 198 15.43 1.87 11.27
N ASP A 199 16.76 1.78 11.21
CA ASP A 199 17.62 2.88 10.74
C ASP A 199 17.65 2.92 9.20
N PRO A 200 17.30 4.05 8.55
CA PRO A 200 17.42 4.26 7.12
C PRO A 200 18.81 3.98 6.56
N SER A 201 19.88 4.23 7.33
CA SER A 201 21.24 4.00 6.85
C SER A 201 21.48 2.52 6.53
N ILE A 202 20.84 1.61 7.28
CA ILE A 202 20.96 0.16 7.02
C ILE A 202 20.43 -0.18 5.63
N ALA A 203 19.28 0.39 5.24
CA ALA A 203 18.71 0.14 3.92
C ALA A 203 19.60 0.67 2.79
N THR A 204 20.15 1.88 2.95
CA THR A 204 21.07 2.44 1.95
C THR A 204 22.39 1.67 1.88
N ASP A 205 22.95 1.25 3.02
CA ASP A 205 24.24 0.55 3.11
C ASP A 205 24.18 -0.84 2.46
N ILE A 206 23.01 -1.50 2.52
CA ILE A 206 22.80 -2.81 1.88
C ILE A 206 22.24 -2.71 0.46
N GLY A 207 22.09 -1.50 -0.08
CA GLY A 207 21.62 -1.25 -1.44
C GLY A 207 20.14 -1.55 -1.67
N ALA A 208 19.29 -1.32 -0.67
CA ALA A 208 17.85 -1.48 -0.80
C ALA A 208 17.20 -0.30 -1.53
N ASP A 209 16.47 -0.58 -2.62
CA ASP A 209 15.63 0.41 -3.31
C ASP A 209 14.30 0.63 -2.57
N LEU A 210 13.84 -0.40 -1.87
CA LEU A 210 12.59 -0.40 -1.13
C LEU A 210 12.76 -1.10 0.21
N VAL A 211 12.10 -0.61 1.25
CA VAL A 211 12.01 -1.25 2.55
C VAL A 211 10.57 -1.64 2.88
N ALA A 212 10.36 -2.87 3.34
CA ALA A 212 9.10 -3.27 3.94
C ALA A 212 9.23 -3.12 5.47
N ILE A 213 8.31 -2.39 6.10
CA ILE A 213 8.35 -2.07 7.53
C ILE A 213 7.13 -2.69 8.26
N PRO A 214 7.34 -3.41 9.39
CA PRO A 214 6.25 -3.94 10.19
C PRO A 214 5.55 -2.85 11.00
N ARG A 215 4.27 -3.07 11.33
CA ARG A 215 3.40 -2.06 11.99
C ARG A 215 3.97 -1.38 13.24
N PRO A 216 4.67 -2.05 14.17
CA PRO A 216 5.19 -1.39 15.37
C PRO A 216 6.13 -0.23 15.04
N ALA A 217 6.87 -0.32 13.93
CA ALA A 217 7.84 0.67 13.48
C ALA A 217 7.29 1.65 12.43
N LEU A 218 6.08 1.41 11.91
CA LEU A 218 5.54 2.16 10.78
C LEU A 218 4.90 3.48 11.24
N THR A 219 5.71 4.55 11.24
CA THR A 219 5.28 5.92 11.61
C THR A 219 5.56 6.90 10.48
N ARG A 220 4.84 8.04 10.44
CA ARG A 220 5.07 9.07 9.41
C ARG A 220 6.50 9.59 9.41
N ALA A 221 7.07 9.88 10.58
CA ALA A 221 8.44 10.38 10.69
C ALA A 221 9.44 9.39 10.10
N ARG A 222 9.30 8.09 10.44
CA ARG A 222 10.20 7.06 9.91
C ARG A 222 10.05 6.88 8.41
N VAL A 223 8.83 6.93 7.88
CA VAL A 223 8.59 6.89 6.42
C VAL A 223 9.25 8.07 5.71
N GLU A 224 9.14 9.27 6.26
CA GLU A 224 9.78 10.47 5.69
C GLU A 224 11.31 10.35 5.61
N GLU A 225 11.95 9.75 6.62
CA GLU A 225 13.39 9.56 6.63
C GLU A 225 13.86 8.58 5.55
N PHE A 226 13.16 7.45 5.37
CA PHE A 226 13.45 6.51 4.27
C PHE A 226 13.24 7.16 2.90
N GLN A 227 12.11 7.87 2.72
CA GLN A 227 11.80 8.56 1.47
C GLN A 227 12.83 9.67 1.16
N ALA A 228 13.30 10.40 2.17
CA ALA A 228 14.35 11.41 2.03
C ALA A 228 15.72 10.78 1.67
N ALA A 229 15.96 9.53 2.08
CA ALA A 229 17.12 8.74 1.68
C ALA A 229 16.97 8.09 0.28
N GLY A 230 15.84 8.31 -0.41
CA GLY A 230 15.57 7.73 -1.72
C GLY A 230 15.12 6.28 -1.70
N VAL A 231 14.72 5.76 -0.52
CA VAL A 231 14.23 4.39 -0.34
C VAL A 231 12.70 4.41 -0.26
N GLU A 232 12.03 3.67 -1.15
CA GLU A 232 10.57 3.51 -1.12
C GLU A 232 10.14 2.72 0.13
N VAL A 233 8.96 3.00 0.68
CA VAL A 233 8.45 2.30 1.87
C VAL A 233 7.17 1.54 1.57
N GLN A 234 7.16 0.26 1.93
CA GLN A 234 5.98 -0.60 1.88
C GLN A 234 5.56 -1.07 3.28
N GLY A 235 4.26 -1.08 3.55
CA GLY A 235 3.72 -1.77 4.72
C GLY A 235 3.75 -3.30 4.56
N PHE A 236 4.14 -4.03 5.61
CA PHE A 236 4.08 -5.50 5.64
C PHE A 236 2.68 -6.06 5.31
N ASN A 237 2.63 -7.33 4.85
CA ASN A 237 1.37 -7.99 4.51
C ASN A 237 0.35 -7.86 5.65
N SER A 238 -0.79 -7.25 5.35
CA SER A 238 -1.91 -7.15 6.28
C SER A 238 -3.23 -7.06 5.55
N ASN A 239 -4.25 -7.67 6.15
CA ASN A 239 -5.65 -7.52 5.76
C ASN A 239 -6.47 -6.76 6.81
N ALA A 240 -5.82 -6.28 7.87
CA ALA A 240 -6.49 -5.59 8.96
C ALA A 240 -6.69 -4.11 8.60
N LYS A 241 -7.94 -3.64 8.67
CA LYS A 241 -8.28 -2.22 8.44
C LYS A 241 -7.49 -1.25 9.32
N ALA A 242 -7.20 -1.64 10.56
CA ALA A 242 -6.37 -0.85 11.47
C ALA A 242 -4.92 -0.74 10.97
N ALA A 243 -4.38 -1.79 10.35
CA ALA A 243 -3.05 -1.76 9.74
C ALA A 243 -3.03 -0.85 8.51
N TRP A 244 -4.03 -0.96 7.65
CA TRP A 244 -4.15 -0.09 6.48
C TRP A 244 -4.32 1.39 6.87
N ALA A 245 -5.07 1.69 7.93
CA ALA A 245 -5.14 3.05 8.48
C ALA A 245 -3.76 3.58 8.88
N ILE A 246 -2.97 2.79 9.62
CA ILE A 246 -1.60 3.17 10.02
C ILE A 246 -0.73 3.41 8.79
N ALA A 247 -0.78 2.53 7.79
CA ALA A 247 -0.01 2.68 6.56
C ALA A 247 -0.38 3.95 5.77
N LEU A 248 -1.69 4.25 5.69
CA LEU A 248 -2.19 5.50 5.11
C LEU A 248 -1.73 6.71 5.95
N ASP A 249 -1.90 6.71 7.26
CA ASP A 249 -1.47 7.84 8.10
C ASP A 249 0.05 8.09 8.00
N ALA A 250 0.84 7.02 7.87
CA ALA A 250 2.29 7.08 7.64
C ALA A 250 2.66 7.52 6.22
N ARG A 251 1.73 7.45 5.26
CA ARG A 251 1.90 7.74 3.82
C ARG A 251 3.02 6.91 3.18
N VAL A 252 2.95 5.60 3.38
CA VAL A 252 3.79 4.63 2.66
C VAL A 252 3.58 4.74 1.15
N ASP A 253 4.59 4.34 0.38
CA ASP A 253 4.53 4.25 -1.08
C ASP A 253 3.71 3.04 -1.52
N GLY A 254 3.77 1.93 -0.77
CA GLY A 254 3.01 0.71 -1.08
C GLY A 254 2.44 -0.03 0.13
N GLN A 255 1.44 -0.87 -0.11
CA GLN A 255 0.88 -1.77 0.89
C GLN A 255 0.63 -3.16 0.31
N LEU A 256 1.25 -4.17 0.93
CA LEU A 256 1.06 -5.57 0.61
C LEU A 256 -0.19 -6.13 1.29
N THR A 257 -1.03 -6.86 0.55
CA THR A 257 -2.28 -7.43 1.09
C THR A 257 -2.80 -8.60 0.25
N ASP A 258 -3.50 -9.55 0.89
CA ASP A 258 -4.31 -10.57 0.21
C ASP A 258 -5.63 -10.00 -0.35
N SER A 259 -6.04 -8.82 0.11
CA SER A 259 -7.33 -8.20 -0.20
C SER A 259 -7.20 -6.86 -0.94
N PRO A 260 -6.48 -6.79 -2.09
CA PRO A 260 -6.13 -5.53 -2.76
C PRO A 260 -7.36 -4.70 -3.19
N ARG A 261 -8.45 -5.36 -3.63
CA ARG A 261 -9.72 -4.66 -3.93
C ARG A 261 -10.40 -4.08 -2.70
N GLU A 262 -10.27 -4.73 -1.55
CA GLU A 262 -10.83 -4.19 -0.31
C GLU A 262 -10.00 -3.03 0.20
N LEU A 263 -8.66 -3.09 0.11
CA LEU A 263 -7.77 -1.99 0.42
C LEU A 263 -8.13 -0.73 -0.38
N GLY A 264 -8.32 -0.83 -1.70
CA GLY A 264 -8.72 0.32 -2.52
C GLY A 264 -10.05 0.94 -2.06
N ARG A 265 -11.07 0.12 -1.76
CA ARG A 265 -12.34 0.60 -1.20
C ARG A 265 -12.17 1.23 0.17
N PHE A 266 -11.35 0.62 1.03
CA PHE A 266 -11.05 1.11 2.37
C PHE A 266 -10.35 2.46 2.29
N CYS A 267 -9.34 2.62 1.44
CA CYS A 267 -8.61 3.86 1.26
C CYS A 267 -9.56 5.01 0.94
N HIS A 268 -10.40 4.87 -0.10
CA HIS A 268 -11.36 5.91 -0.46
C HIS A 268 -12.31 6.27 0.69
N GLN A 269 -12.81 5.29 1.45
CA GLN A 269 -13.67 5.54 2.61
C GLN A 269 -12.93 6.21 3.78
N TYR A 270 -11.67 5.86 3.97
CA TYR A 270 -10.82 6.37 5.04
C TYR A 270 -10.41 7.82 4.76
N THR A 271 -9.94 8.12 3.55
CA THR A 271 -9.42 9.45 3.17
C THR A 271 -10.53 10.43 2.77
N THR A 272 -11.76 9.95 2.54
CA THR A 272 -12.92 10.79 2.21
C THR A 272 -13.95 10.78 3.35
N PRO A 273 -13.75 11.58 4.41
CA PRO A 273 -14.68 11.62 5.53
C PRO A 273 -16.07 12.13 5.09
N PRO A 274 -17.15 11.63 5.71
CA PRO A 274 -18.49 12.15 5.49
C PRO A 274 -18.55 13.64 5.82
N ARG A 275 -19.44 14.37 5.17
CA ARG A 275 -19.68 15.79 5.50
C ARG A 275 -21.13 15.97 5.89
N ILE A 276 -21.37 16.66 7.00
CA ILE A 276 -22.70 17.06 7.43
C ILE A 276 -22.93 18.49 6.93
N SER A 277 -24.06 18.72 6.26
CA SER A 277 -24.45 20.07 5.82
C SER A 277 -25.63 20.60 6.62
N ASP A 278 -26.59 19.73 6.96
CA ASP A 278 -27.79 20.12 7.70
C ASP A 278 -28.38 18.93 8.46
N VAL A 279 -29.16 19.22 9.50
CA VAL A 279 -29.88 18.22 10.29
C VAL A 279 -31.30 18.69 10.55
N VAL A 280 -32.25 17.93 10.01
CA VAL A 280 -33.68 18.28 9.98
C VAL A 280 -34.47 17.24 10.78
N ALA A 281 -35.25 17.70 11.76
CA ALA A 281 -36.22 16.86 12.44
C ALA A 281 -37.58 16.97 11.75
N ALA A 282 -38.26 15.84 11.52
CA ALA A 282 -39.58 15.82 10.86
C ALA A 282 -40.64 16.70 11.55
N LYS A 283 -40.49 16.94 12.87
CA LYS A 283 -41.25 17.91 13.66
C LYS A 283 -40.51 18.24 14.95
N ALA A 284 -40.91 19.31 15.64
CA ALA A 284 -40.34 19.69 16.94
C ALA A 284 -40.38 18.51 17.93
N GLY A 285 -39.24 18.16 18.52
CA GLY A 285 -39.15 17.02 19.45
C GLY A 285 -39.25 15.64 18.80
N SER A 286 -39.18 15.53 17.46
CA SER A 286 -39.12 14.24 16.77
C SER A 286 -37.86 13.46 17.17
N ARG A 287 -38.01 12.14 17.32
CA ARG A 287 -36.89 11.19 17.44
C ARG A 287 -36.32 10.77 16.09
N LYS A 288 -37.10 10.93 15.01
CA LYS A 288 -36.67 10.72 13.62
C LYS A 288 -36.03 11.99 13.10
N ILE A 289 -34.80 11.87 12.62
CA ILE A 289 -33.96 12.97 12.14
C ILE A 289 -33.36 12.58 10.80
N SER A 290 -33.37 13.55 9.88
CA SER A 290 -32.70 13.50 8.59
C SER A 290 -31.38 14.27 8.66
N ILE A 291 -30.27 13.61 8.38
CA ILE A 291 -28.95 14.22 8.26
C ILE A 291 -28.67 14.38 6.77
N ARG A 292 -28.41 15.61 6.32
CA ARG A 292 -28.03 15.91 4.93
C ARG A 292 -26.54 16.17 4.83
N GLY A 293 -25.94 15.85 3.69
CA GLY A 293 -24.49 15.90 3.58
C GLY A 293 -23.92 15.31 2.29
N ARG A 294 -22.66 14.86 2.36
CA ARG A 294 -21.97 14.08 1.32
C ARG A 294 -21.33 12.85 1.95
N PHE A 295 -21.22 11.78 1.14
CA PHE A 295 -20.66 10.49 1.54
C PHE A 295 -21.36 9.90 2.79
N LEU A 296 -22.66 10.14 2.93
CA LEU A 296 -23.43 9.66 4.09
C LEU A 296 -23.89 8.20 3.94
N SER A 297 -23.92 7.68 2.71
CA SER A 297 -24.24 6.27 2.43
C SER A 297 -23.24 5.29 3.04
N THR A 298 -22.02 5.75 3.34
CA THR A 298 -20.97 4.94 3.98
C THR A 298 -21.00 5.05 5.50
N ALA A 299 -22.04 5.62 6.13
CA ALA A 299 -22.10 5.71 7.59
C ALA A 299 -22.31 4.33 8.25
N SER A 300 -21.39 3.92 9.12
CA SER A 300 -21.51 2.72 9.97
C SER A 300 -22.13 3.04 11.33
N SER A 301 -21.91 4.26 11.84
CA SER A 301 -22.52 4.70 13.10
C SER A 301 -22.80 6.19 13.10
N VAL A 302 -23.86 6.56 13.81
CA VAL A 302 -24.23 7.95 14.03
C VAL A 302 -24.48 8.14 15.52
N ARG A 303 -23.91 9.20 16.09
CA ARG A 303 -24.25 9.69 17.42
C ARG A 303 -24.79 11.10 17.33
N VAL A 304 -25.89 11.37 18.03
CA VAL A 304 -26.47 12.72 18.14
C VAL A 304 -26.50 13.08 19.62
N ALA A 305 -25.85 14.19 19.99
CA ALA A 305 -25.62 14.58 21.38
C ALA A 305 -25.01 13.45 22.24
N GLY A 306 -24.08 12.69 21.65
CA GLY A 306 -23.42 11.54 22.32
C GLY A 306 -24.23 10.25 22.32
N ILE A 307 -25.50 10.28 21.92
CA ILE A 307 -26.41 9.13 21.94
C ILE A 307 -26.35 8.38 20.60
N ARG A 308 -26.15 7.07 20.62
CA ARG A 308 -26.16 6.23 19.41
C ARG A 308 -27.56 6.24 18.77
N ALA A 309 -27.61 6.57 17.48
CA ALA A 309 -28.81 6.56 16.68
C ALA A 309 -28.98 5.21 15.95
N ARG A 310 -30.23 4.77 15.74
CA ARG A 310 -30.56 3.67 14.85
C ARG A 310 -30.62 4.19 13.42
N LEU A 311 -29.78 3.65 12.55
CA LEU A 311 -29.80 3.92 11.10
C LEU A 311 -31.06 3.30 10.49
N LEU A 312 -31.80 4.08 9.71
CA LEU A 312 -33.00 3.61 9.00
C LEU A 312 -32.72 3.42 7.51
N GLN A 313 -32.12 4.44 6.88
CA GLN A 313 -31.83 4.46 5.46
C GLN A 313 -30.65 5.38 5.20
N ALA A 314 -29.77 4.99 4.28
CA ALA A 314 -28.65 5.80 3.86
C ALA A 314 -28.66 5.99 2.34
N ALA A 315 -28.44 7.23 1.93
CA ALA A 315 -28.26 7.66 0.55
C ALA A 315 -27.02 8.58 0.48
N PRO A 316 -26.40 8.78 -0.69
CA PRO A 316 -25.16 9.54 -0.80
C PRO A 316 -25.20 10.93 -0.14
N ARG A 317 -26.37 11.59 -0.16
CA ARG A 317 -26.59 12.93 0.39
C ARG A 317 -27.54 13.02 1.59
N ARG A 318 -28.10 11.90 2.05
CA ARG A 318 -29.15 11.89 3.07
C ARG A 318 -29.07 10.62 3.92
N LEU A 319 -29.17 10.78 5.23
CA LEU A 319 -29.17 9.68 6.19
C LEU A 319 -30.33 9.85 7.16
N GLU A 320 -31.21 8.87 7.20
CA GLU A 320 -32.35 8.83 8.12
C GLU A 320 -31.98 8.02 9.36
N VAL A 321 -32.17 8.63 10.53
CA VAL A 321 -31.87 8.00 11.82
C VAL A 321 -33.01 8.16 12.83
N THR A 322 -33.07 7.25 13.79
CA THR A 322 -33.95 7.36 14.97
C THR A 322 -33.14 7.40 16.25
N LEU A 323 -33.47 8.33 17.13
CA LEU A 323 -32.85 8.48 18.44
C LEU A 323 -33.68 7.83 19.54
N PRO A 324 -33.06 7.31 20.62
CA PRO A 324 -33.79 6.78 21.76
C PRO A 324 -34.46 7.88 22.59
N LYS A 325 -33.93 9.12 22.57
CA LYS A 325 -34.49 10.30 23.27
C LYS A 325 -34.63 11.49 22.32
N ARG A 326 -35.50 12.45 22.69
CA ARG A 326 -35.65 13.72 21.97
C ARG A 326 -34.38 14.56 22.12
N VAL A 327 -34.03 15.33 21.10
CA VAL A 327 -32.86 16.21 21.12
C VAL A 327 -33.30 17.66 21.02
N GLY A 328 -32.55 18.54 21.68
CA GLY A 328 -32.80 19.98 21.70
C GLY A 328 -32.57 20.66 20.34
N ARG A 329 -32.71 21.99 20.33
CA ARG A 329 -32.55 22.82 19.11
C ARG A 329 -31.16 22.77 18.48
N THR A 330 -30.16 22.29 19.22
CA THR A 330 -28.78 22.11 18.74
C THR A 330 -28.25 20.77 19.20
N ALA A 331 -27.48 20.09 18.35
CA ALA A 331 -26.87 18.81 18.68
C ALA A 331 -25.45 18.69 18.10
N LYS A 332 -24.58 18.00 18.83
CA LYS A 332 -23.30 17.52 18.28
C LYS A 332 -23.59 16.21 17.55
N VAL A 333 -23.44 16.18 16.25
CA VAL A 333 -23.65 14.99 15.41
C VAL A 333 -22.30 14.46 14.99
N LYS A 334 -22.06 13.18 15.29
CA LYS A 334 -20.88 12.43 14.87
C LYS A 334 -21.33 11.34 13.90
N VAL A 335 -20.78 11.31 12.70
CA VAL A 335 -20.97 10.24 11.71
C VAL A 335 -19.63 9.57 11.50
N VAL A 336 -19.61 8.24 11.57
CA VAL A 336 -18.40 7.41 11.41
C VAL A 336 -18.62 6.44 10.26
N THR A 337 -17.60 6.19 9.44
CA THR A 337 -17.62 5.21 8.36
C THR A 337 -17.13 3.82 8.83
N PRO A 338 -17.34 2.71 8.08
CA PRO A 338 -16.73 1.42 8.38
C PRO A 338 -15.20 1.46 8.46
N ALA A 339 -14.58 2.40 7.75
CA ALA A 339 -13.14 2.57 7.74
C ALA A 339 -12.60 3.31 8.97
N GLY A 340 -13.48 3.89 9.79
CA GLY A 340 -13.11 4.63 11.01
C GLY A 340 -12.95 6.14 10.82
N SER A 341 -12.98 6.63 9.58
CA SER A 341 -13.07 8.08 9.30
C SER A 341 -14.36 8.65 9.87
N ASP A 342 -14.32 9.87 10.38
CA ASP A 342 -15.47 10.49 11.01
C ASP A 342 -15.62 11.98 10.67
N VAL A 343 -16.81 12.49 10.96
CA VAL A 343 -17.06 13.92 11.03
C VAL A 343 -17.87 14.19 12.29
N THR A 344 -17.47 15.23 13.00
CA THR A 344 -18.19 15.69 14.18
C THR A 344 -18.52 17.16 14.01
N GLN A 345 -19.82 17.49 13.99
CA GLN A 345 -20.27 18.86 13.79
C GLN A 345 -21.39 19.23 14.75
N ARG A 346 -21.36 20.46 15.26
CA ARG A 346 -22.49 21.04 15.98
C ARG A 346 -23.44 21.67 14.98
N VAL A 347 -24.69 21.23 14.98
CA VAL A 347 -25.72 21.61 14.01
C VAL A 347 -27.00 22.05 14.71
N ARG A 348 -27.71 23.03 14.13
CA ARG A 348 -29.07 23.38 14.56
C ARG A 348 -30.03 22.33 14.01
N VAL A 349 -30.89 21.79 14.87
CA VAL A 349 -31.95 20.88 14.46
C VAL A 349 -33.12 21.73 13.95
N ARG A 350 -33.26 21.82 12.63
CA ARG A 350 -34.36 22.56 11.99
C ARG A 350 -35.65 21.77 12.07
N ARG A 351 -36.77 22.48 12.18
CA ARG A 351 -38.12 21.88 12.07
C ARG A 351 -38.42 21.73 10.58
N GLY A 352 -38.74 20.51 10.16
CA GLY A 352 -39.15 20.19 8.80
C GLY A 352 -40.54 20.68 8.47
#